data_AF-A0A8T2KR58-F1
#
_entry.id   AF-A0A8T2KR58-F1
#
_cell.length_a   1.000
_cell.length_b   1.000
_cell.length_c   1.000
_cell.angle_alpha   90.00
_cell.angle_beta   90.00
_cell.angle_gamma   90.00
#
_symmetry.space_group_name_H-M   'P 1'
#
loop_
_entity.id
_entity.type
_entity.pdbx_description
1 polymer ?
#
loop_
_entity_poly.entity_id
_entity_poly.type
_entity_poly.pdbx_seq_one_letter_code
_entity_poly.pdbx_strand_id
1 'polypeptide(L)'
;QIIKMHSFLDYIMGGCQIQFTVAIDFTASNGDPRNSCSLHYIHPYQPNEYLKALVAVGEICQDYDSDKMFPALGFGARLPPDFKVSHDFAVNFNDDNPECAGIQGVVEAYQNCLPKIQLYGPTNIAPIIQKVANSASEEEHTREAMQYFILLILTDGVITDMADTREAIVHASHLPMSIIIVGVGNADFTDMQILDGDDGILRSPKGEPVLRDIVQFVPFRNFKHASPAALAKSVLAEVPSQVVDYYNSKGIKPKVPTEFEAPRTLGH
;
A
#
# COMPACT_ATOMS: atom_id res chain seq x y z
N GLN A 1 5.53 16.00 34.55
CA GLN A 1 4.75 14.83 34.13
C GLN A 1 5.56 14.15 33.03
N ILE A 2 5.99 12.90 33.19
CA ILE A 2 6.80 12.21 32.17
C ILE A 2 5.82 11.62 31.15
N ILE A 3 5.82 12.14 29.92
CA ILE A 3 5.06 11.57 28.81
C ILE A 3 5.86 10.36 28.32
N LYS A 4 5.37 9.15 28.56
CA LYS A 4 5.97 7.93 27.99
C LYS A 4 5.66 7.94 26.49
N MET A 5 6.68 8.12 25.66
CA MET A 5 6.56 7.96 24.21
C MET A 5 6.55 6.47 23.88
N HIS A 6 5.54 6.04 23.13
CA HIS A 6 5.44 4.68 22.63
C HIS A 6 6.16 4.57 21.28
N SER A 7 6.84 3.45 21.07
CA SER A 7 7.48 3.10 19.80
C SER A 7 6.54 2.29 18.91
N PHE A 8 6.84 2.20 17.62
CA PHE A 8 6.14 1.33 16.69
C PHE A 8 6.06 -0.12 17.19
N LEU A 9 7.18 -0.65 17.70
CA LEU A 9 7.22 -2.01 18.24
C LEU A 9 6.34 -2.19 19.48
N ASP A 10 6.13 -1.15 20.29
CA ASP A 10 5.19 -1.24 21.42
C ASP A 10 3.76 -1.48 20.93
N TYR A 11 3.35 -0.88 19.81
CA TYR A 11 2.04 -1.13 19.20
C TYR A 11 1.93 -2.54 18.64
N ILE A 12 2.94 -3.01 17.90
CA ILE A 12 2.97 -4.39 17.37
C ILE A 12 2.94 -5.43 18.50
N MET A 13 3.78 -5.25 19.52
CA MET A 13 3.80 -6.14 20.70
C MET A 13 2.52 -6.04 21.54
N GLY A 14 1.80 -4.92 21.44
CA GLY A 14 0.47 -4.73 22.01
C GLY A 14 -0.66 -5.36 21.20
N GLY A 15 -0.36 -6.07 20.11
CA GLY A 15 -1.34 -6.76 19.28
C GLY A 15 -1.94 -5.91 18.16
N CYS A 16 -1.38 -4.73 17.87
CA CYS A 16 -1.73 -3.98 16.67
C CYS A 16 -1.28 -4.77 15.43
N GLN A 17 -2.21 -5.05 14.53
CA GLN A 17 -1.96 -5.71 13.26
C GLN A 17 -1.73 -4.68 12.16
N ILE A 18 -0.75 -4.95 11.28
CA ILE A 18 -0.53 -4.16 10.08
C ILE A 18 -1.24 -4.86 8.92
N GLN A 19 -2.21 -4.17 8.33
CA GLN A 19 -3.03 -4.65 7.23
C GLN A 19 -2.45 -4.12 5.91
N PHE A 20 -1.81 -4.98 5.12
CA PHE A 20 -1.07 -4.55 3.93
C PHE A 20 -1.85 -4.84 2.64
N THR A 21 -2.27 -3.78 1.94
CA THR A 21 -2.96 -3.85 0.64
C THR A 21 -2.01 -3.46 -0.48
N VAL A 22 -2.02 -4.23 -1.57
CA VAL A 22 -1.23 -3.96 -2.77
C VAL A 22 -2.16 -3.45 -3.87
N ALA A 23 -1.81 -2.35 -4.51
CA ALA A 23 -2.47 -1.79 -5.68
C ALA A 23 -1.49 -1.73 -6.87
N ILE A 24 -1.88 -2.35 -7.98
CA ILE A 24 -1.06 -2.47 -9.19
C ILE A 24 -1.69 -1.65 -10.31
N ASP A 25 -0.91 -0.73 -10.87
CA ASP A 25 -1.26 0.00 -12.08
C ASP A 25 -1.28 -0.93 -13.29
N PHE A 26 -2.41 -0.98 -13.99
CA PHE A 26 -2.58 -1.71 -15.25
C PHE A 26 -2.97 -0.76 -16.39
N THR A 27 -2.46 0.46 -16.37
CA THR A 27 -2.70 1.45 -17.42
C THR A 27 -1.85 1.18 -18.66
N ALA A 28 -2.29 1.70 -19.80
CA ALA A 28 -1.70 1.50 -21.12
C ALA A 28 -0.34 2.19 -21.29
N SER A 29 0.03 3.15 -20.43
CA SER A 29 1.37 3.76 -20.40
C SER A 29 2.48 2.72 -20.19
N ASN A 30 2.17 1.63 -19.48
CA ASN A 30 3.06 0.49 -19.28
C ASN A 30 3.39 -0.29 -20.57
N GLY A 31 2.63 -0.08 -21.66
CA GLY A 31 2.79 -0.78 -22.93
C GLY A 31 2.22 -2.20 -22.95
N ASP A 32 1.97 -2.73 -24.15
CA ASP A 32 1.37 -4.06 -24.34
C ASP A 32 2.22 -5.17 -23.67
N PRO A 33 1.67 -5.94 -22.70
CA PRO A 33 2.40 -6.97 -21.96
C PRO A 33 3.03 -8.08 -22.82
N ARG A 34 2.61 -8.21 -24.08
CA ARG A 34 3.19 -9.16 -25.05
C ARG A 34 4.49 -8.65 -25.65
N ASN A 35 4.76 -7.36 -25.56
CA ASN A 35 5.98 -6.74 -26.05
C ASN A 35 7.05 -6.74 -24.96
N SER A 36 8.26 -7.19 -25.30
CA SER A 36 9.45 -7.16 -24.44
C SER A 36 9.81 -5.79 -23.84
N CYS A 37 9.34 -4.69 -24.44
CA CYS A 37 9.57 -3.34 -23.93
C CYS A 37 8.54 -2.89 -22.88
N SER A 38 7.45 -3.65 -22.66
CA SER A 38 6.43 -3.32 -21.66
C SER A 38 6.98 -3.47 -20.25
N LEU A 39 6.56 -2.57 -19.35
CA LEU A 39 6.86 -2.68 -17.92
C LEU A 39 6.17 -3.89 -17.27
N HIS A 40 5.09 -4.40 -17.89
CA HIS A 40 4.41 -5.62 -17.46
C HIS A 40 4.91 -6.89 -18.15
N TYR A 41 5.87 -6.82 -19.07
CA TYR A 41 6.34 -8.01 -19.79
C TYR A 41 6.79 -9.11 -18.82
N ILE A 42 6.21 -10.31 -18.97
CA ILE A 42 6.57 -11.48 -18.15
C ILE A 42 7.67 -12.25 -18.88
N HIS A 43 8.93 -11.92 -18.57
CA HIS A 43 10.08 -12.62 -19.13
C HIS A 43 10.29 -13.97 -18.43
N PRO A 44 10.62 -15.06 -19.14
CA PRO A 44 10.77 -16.41 -18.57
C PRO A 44 11.91 -16.56 -17.56
N TYR A 45 12.88 -15.64 -17.56
CA TYR A 45 14.09 -15.72 -16.71
C TYR A 45 14.35 -14.49 -15.85
N GLN A 46 13.61 -13.40 -16.04
CA GLN A 46 13.90 -12.14 -15.34
C GLN A 46 12.59 -11.46 -14.93
N PRO A 47 12.39 -11.15 -13.65
CA PRO A 47 11.19 -10.42 -13.25
C PRO A 47 11.25 -8.98 -13.78
N ASN A 48 10.09 -8.46 -14.17
CA ASN A 48 9.91 -7.03 -14.47
C ASN A 48 9.96 -6.19 -13.18
N GLU A 49 9.89 -4.87 -13.33
CA GLU A 49 10.04 -3.95 -12.19
C GLU A 49 8.88 -4.07 -11.19
N TYR A 50 7.63 -4.33 -11.65
CA TYR A 50 6.50 -4.61 -10.77
C TYR A 50 6.76 -5.84 -9.89
N LEU A 51 7.14 -6.97 -10.49
CA LEU A 51 7.43 -8.21 -9.75
C LEU A 51 8.60 -8.02 -8.77
N LYS A 52 9.65 -7.31 -9.16
CA LYS A 52 10.78 -7.01 -8.27
C LYS A 52 10.34 -6.16 -7.08
N ALA A 53 9.51 -5.13 -7.31
CA ALA A 53 8.99 -4.28 -6.23
C ALA A 53 8.06 -5.06 -5.28
N LEU A 54 7.13 -5.86 -5.83
CA LEU A 54 6.22 -6.71 -5.05
C LEU A 54 6.98 -7.66 -4.12
N VAL A 55 7.95 -8.39 -4.67
CA VAL A 55 8.74 -9.35 -3.88
C VAL A 55 9.59 -8.62 -2.84
N ALA A 56 10.32 -7.57 -3.24
CA ALA A 56 11.22 -6.88 -2.32
C ALA A 56 10.51 -6.23 -1.12
N VAL A 57 9.38 -5.55 -1.38
CA VAL A 57 8.60 -4.90 -0.31
C VAL A 57 7.80 -5.92 0.47
N GLY A 58 7.08 -6.78 -0.25
CA GLY A 58 6.19 -7.76 0.35
C GLY A 58 6.90 -8.75 1.27
N GLU A 59 8.11 -9.21 0.90
CA GLU A 59 8.84 -10.18 1.71
C GLU A 59 9.16 -9.69 3.12
N ILE A 60 9.25 -8.36 3.30
CA ILE A 60 9.49 -7.73 4.60
C ILE A 60 8.17 -7.34 5.26
N CYS A 61 7.21 -6.82 4.51
CA CYS A 61 5.90 -6.44 5.07
C CYS A 61 5.14 -7.64 5.66
N GLN A 62 5.28 -8.82 5.07
CA GLN A 62 4.59 -10.03 5.53
C GLN A 62 5.00 -10.51 6.93
N ASP A 63 6.07 -9.99 7.51
CA ASP A 63 6.47 -10.30 8.89
C ASP A 63 5.71 -9.46 9.92
N TYR A 64 5.05 -8.37 9.48
CA TYR A 64 4.22 -7.50 10.31
C TYR A 64 2.72 -7.75 10.14
N ASP A 65 2.35 -8.50 9.11
CA ASP A 65 0.99 -8.98 8.86
C ASP A 65 0.80 -10.36 9.51
N SER A 66 -0.21 -10.50 10.38
CA SER A 66 -0.38 -11.68 11.21
C SER A 66 -0.96 -12.89 10.47
N ASP A 67 -1.86 -12.68 9.51
CA ASP A 67 -2.51 -13.76 8.76
C ASP A 67 -1.85 -13.99 7.39
N LYS A 68 -1.03 -13.02 6.94
CA LYS A 68 -0.32 -13.04 5.66
C LYS A 68 -1.28 -13.12 4.49
N MET A 69 -2.46 -12.53 4.62
CA MET A 69 -3.47 -12.42 3.59
C MET A 69 -3.46 -10.99 3.04
N PHE A 70 -3.00 -10.84 1.80
CA PHE A 70 -2.79 -9.53 1.20
C PHE A 70 -3.89 -9.24 0.17
N PRO A 71 -4.77 -8.25 0.40
CA PRO A 71 -5.63 -7.74 -0.65
C PRO A 71 -4.80 -7.26 -1.84
N ALA A 72 -5.04 -7.85 -3.02
CA ALA A 72 -4.38 -7.46 -4.26
C ALA A 72 -5.40 -6.80 -5.19
N LEU A 73 -5.20 -5.50 -5.40
CA LEU A 73 -6.10 -4.65 -6.18
C LEU A 73 -5.39 -4.09 -7.42
N GLY A 74 -6.17 -3.83 -8.47
CA GLY A 74 -5.70 -3.30 -9.73
C GLY A 74 -6.48 -2.06 -10.14
N PHE A 75 -5.86 -1.19 -10.94
CA PHE A 75 -6.52 0.01 -11.44
C PHE A 75 -6.10 0.37 -12.87
N GLY A 76 -6.96 1.09 -13.59
CA GLY A 76 -6.65 1.63 -14.92
C GLY A 76 -6.78 0.62 -16.06
N ALA A 77 -7.53 -0.47 -15.85
CA ALA A 77 -7.74 -1.50 -16.87
C ALA A 77 -9.21 -1.67 -17.24
N ARG A 78 -9.44 -2.28 -18.41
CA ARG A 78 -10.75 -2.77 -18.81
C ARG A 78 -10.86 -4.27 -18.50
N LEU A 79 -11.94 -4.65 -17.81
CA LEU A 79 -12.11 -6.00 -17.29
C LEU A 79 -13.14 -6.81 -18.08
N PRO A 80 -12.92 -8.10 -18.33
CA PRO A 80 -13.95 -8.97 -18.89
C PRO A 80 -15.15 -9.08 -17.93
N PRO A 81 -16.35 -9.44 -18.43
CA PRO A 81 -16.65 -9.78 -19.83
C PRO A 81 -17.00 -8.59 -20.72
N ASP A 82 -17.36 -7.43 -20.15
CA ASP A 82 -17.87 -6.27 -20.88
C ASP A 82 -16.81 -5.20 -21.18
N PHE A 83 -15.58 -5.41 -20.69
CA PHE A 83 -14.42 -4.53 -20.88
C PHE A 83 -14.70 -3.08 -20.44
N LYS A 84 -15.45 -2.94 -19.34
CA LYS A 84 -15.58 -1.66 -18.64
C LYS A 84 -14.30 -1.31 -17.91
N VAL A 85 -14.00 -0.01 -17.89
CA VAL A 85 -12.87 0.55 -17.15
C VAL A 85 -13.14 0.41 -15.66
N SER A 86 -12.13 -0.06 -14.92
CA SER A 86 -12.13 -0.11 -13.47
C SER A 86 -10.84 0.50 -12.91
N HIS A 87 -10.97 1.12 -11.74
CA HIS A 87 -9.88 1.75 -11.00
C HIS A 87 -9.67 1.14 -9.60
N ASP A 88 -10.32 0.00 -9.29
CA ASP A 88 -10.26 -0.61 -7.96
C ASP A 88 -10.67 -2.11 -7.92
N PHE A 89 -10.31 -2.90 -8.92
CA PHE A 89 -10.75 -4.30 -9.02
C PHE A 89 -9.86 -5.29 -8.28
N ALA A 90 -10.41 -6.45 -7.90
CA ALA A 90 -9.62 -7.53 -7.31
C ALA A 90 -8.76 -8.23 -8.38
N VAL A 91 -7.44 -8.27 -8.20
CA VAL A 91 -6.48 -8.87 -9.16
C VAL A 91 -6.70 -10.38 -9.29
N ASN A 92 -7.20 -11.02 -8.23
CA ASN A 92 -7.58 -12.44 -8.25
C ASN A 92 -8.95 -12.71 -8.92
N PHE A 93 -9.66 -11.67 -9.40
CA PHE A 93 -11.04 -11.69 -9.91
C PHE A 93 -12.10 -12.21 -8.93
N ASN A 94 -11.82 -12.12 -7.64
CA ASN A 94 -12.78 -12.39 -6.58
C ASN A 94 -13.07 -11.10 -5.82
N ASP A 95 -14.09 -10.36 -6.27
CA ASP A 95 -14.47 -9.08 -5.66
C ASP A 95 -15.00 -9.25 -4.22
N ASP A 96 -15.55 -10.43 -3.88
CA ASP A 96 -15.99 -10.75 -2.53
C ASP A 96 -14.81 -11.01 -1.58
N ASN A 97 -13.68 -11.47 -2.11
CA ASN A 97 -12.45 -11.65 -1.33
C ASN A 97 -11.19 -11.39 -2.19
N PRO A 98 -10.63 -10.16 -2.15
CA PRO A 98 -9.43 -9.79 -2.91
C PRO A 98 -8.13 -10.34 -2.30
N GLU A 99 -8.19 -11.05 -1.18
CA GLU A 99 -7.02 -11.52 -0.45
C GLU A 99 -6.25 -12.61 -1.21
N CYS A 100 -4.93 -12.52 -1.14
CA CYS A 100 -3.99 -13.47 -1.68
C CYS A 100 -3.11 -14.02 -0.56
N ALA A 101 -2.91 -15.34 -0.52
CA ALA A 101 -2.08 -15.98 0.49
C ALA A 101 -0.59 -15.71 0.24
N GLY A 102 0.00 -14.86 1.07
CA GLY A 102 1.38 -14.44 0.93
C GLY A 102 1.64 -13.57 -0.31
N ILE A 103 2.86 -13.04 -0.39
CA ILE A 103 3.32 -12.28 -1.56
C ILE A 103 3.40 -13.16 -2.80
N GLN A 104 3.68 -14.45 -2.62
CA GLN A 104 3.65 -15.41 -3.71
C GLN A 104 2.23 -15.52 -4.32
N GLY A 105 1.18 -15.51 -3.49
CA GLY A 105 -0.20 -15.45 -3.97
C GLY A 105 -0.49 -14.17 -4.76
N VAL A 106 0.02 -13.01 -4.30
CA VAL A 106 -0.11 -11.73 -5.04
C VAL A 106 0.58 -11.81 -6.40
N VAL A 107 1.79 -12.38 -6.45
CA VAL A 107 2.55 -12.58 -7.70
C VAL A 107 1.79 -13.47 -8.68
N GLU A 108 1.24 -14.58 -8.19
CA GLU A 108 0.44 -15.51 -9.00
C GLU A 108 -0.85 -14.85 -9.51
N ALA A 109 -1.56 -14.10 -8.65
CA ALA A 109 -2.74 -13.35 -9.03
C ALA A 109 -2.39 -12.33 -10.13
N TYR A 110 -1.33 -11.55 -9.95
CA TYR A 110 -0.84 -10.57 -10.94
C TYR A 110 -0.54 -11.23 -12.30
N GLN A 111 0.22 -12.33 -12.31
CA GLN A 111 0.56 -13.07 -13.54
C GLN A 111 -0.68 -13.66 -14.23
N ASN A 112 -1.66 -14.12 -13.46
CA ASN A 112 -2.92 -14.67 -13.98
C ASN A 112 -3.91 -13.59 -14.44
N CYS A 113 -3.83 -12.39 -13.88
CA CYS A 113 -4.66 -11.24 -14.19
C CYS A 113 -4.30 -10.62 -15.53
N LEU A 114 -3.00 -10.35 -15.70
CA LEU A 114 -2.45 -9.60 -16.82
C LEU A 114 -2.92 -10.06 -18.22
N PRO A 115 -2.98 -11.37 -18.56
CA PRO A 115 -3.44 -11.79 -19.89
C PRO A 115 -4.96 -11.73 -20.10
N LYS A 116 -5.75 -11.50 -19.06
CA LYS A 116 -7.23 -11.51 -19.11
C LYS A 116 -7.84 -10.11 -19.22
N ILE A 117 -7.09 -9.09 -18.85
CA ILE A 117 -7.52 -7.68 -18.86
C ILE A 117 -6.98 -6.95 -20.10
N GLN A 118 -7.53 -5.78 -20.38
CA GLN A 118 -6.96 -4.85 -21.34
C GLN A 118 -6.41 -3.63 -20.61
N LEU A 119 -5.09 -3.39 -20.72
CA LEU A 119 -4.49 -2.17 -20.17
C LEU A 119 -5.14 -0.94 -20.79
N TYR A 120 -5.50 0.05 -19.98
CA TYR A 120 -6.26 1.21 -20.44
C TYR A 120 -5.90 2.48 -19.67
N GLY A 121 -6.84 3.38 -19.43
CA GLY A 121 -6.62 4.57 -18.63
C GLY A 121 -7.95 5.25 -18.31
N PRO A 122 -7.92 6.38 -17.62
CA PRO A 122 -6.74 7.11 -17.13
C PRO A 122 -6.03 6.43 -15.95
N THR A 123 -4.92 7.01 -15.49
CA THR A 123 -4.22 6.58 -14.27
C THR A 123 -4.84 7.30 -13.07
N ASN A 124 -5.94 6.75 -12.57
CA ASN A 124 -6.66 7.31 -11.42
C ASN A 124 -6.40 6.46 -10.18
N ILE A 125 -5.87 7.09 -9.13
CA ILE A 125 -5.53 6.40 -7.87
C ILE A 125 -6.41 6.85 -6.69
N ALA A 126 -7.21 7.91 -6.83
CA ALA A 126 -8.14 8.32 -5.78
C ALA A 126 -9.12 7.19 -5.38
N PRO A 127 -9.68 6.38 -6.32
CA PRO A 127 -10.60 5.31 -5.97
C PRO A 127 -9.97 4.25 -5.06
N ILE A 128 -8.70 3.91 -5.29
CA ILE A 128 -8.03 2.87 -4.50
C ILE A 128 -7.64 3.37 -3.11
N ILE A 129 -7.24 4.64 -3.00
CA ILE A 129 -6.98 5.29 -1.71
C ILE A 129 -8.28 5.33 -0.89
N GLN A 130 -9.39 5.76 -1.50
CA GLN A 130 -10.69 5.82 -0.83
C GLN A 130 -11.18 4.44 -0.37
N LYS A 131 -10.95 3.40 -1.18
CA LYS A 131 -11.34 2.03 -0.82
C LYS A 131 -10.67 1.55 0.46
N VAL A 132 -9.36 1.73 0.59
CA VAL A 132 -8.62 1.34 1.80
C VAL A 132 -8.92 2.30 2.97
N ALA A 133 -9.10 3.59 2.68
CA ALA A 133 -9.52 4.57 3.70
C ALA A 133 -10.87 4.18 4.33
N ASN A 134 -11.83 3.68 3.54
CA ASN A 134 -13.11 3.23 4.09
C ASN A 134 -12.93 2.10 5.10
N SER A 135 -12.09 1.10 4.80
CA SER A 135 -11.74 0.04 5.76
C SER A 135 -11.03 0.60 7.01
N ALA A 136 -10.08 1.52 6.83
CA ALA A 136 -9.39 2.17 7.95
C ALA A 136 -10.33 2.99 8.85
N SER A 137 -11.41 3.56 8.29
CA SER A 137 -12.40 4.32 9.05
C SER A 137 -13.22 3.47 10.03
N GLU A 138 -13.38 2.17 9.76
CA GLU A 138 -14.07 1.26 10.68
C GLU A 138 -13.28 1.11 11.98
N GLU A 139 -11.95 1.01 11.88
CA GLU A 139 -11.04 0.91 13.02
C GLU A 139 -11.02 2.19 13.88
N GLU A 140 -11.26 3.37 13.30
CA GLU A 140 -11.31 4.62 14.08
C GLU A 140 -12.35 4.57 15.22
N HIS A 141 -13.42 3.79 15.03
CA HIS A 141 -14.51 3.68 16.00
C HIS A 141 -14.17 2.80 17.20
N THR A 142 -13.17 1.90 17.08
CA THR A 142 -12.79 0.98 18.17
C THR A 142 -12.09 1.73 19.30
N ARG A 143 -11.43 2.86 18.99
CA ARG A 143 -10.57 3.64 19.91
C ARG A 143 -9.46 2.82 20.55
N GLU A 144 -9.09 1.74 19.89
CA GLU A 144 -7.97 0.87 20.24
C GLU A 144 -6.94 0.91 19.11
N ALA A 145 -5.73 0.42 19.37
CA ALA A 145 -4.73 0.22 18.33
C ALA A 145 -4.74 -1.25 17.91
N MET A 146 -5.80 -1.67 17.22
CA MET A 146 -5.97 -3.05 16.77
C MET A 146 -5.47 -3.23 15.34
N GLN A 147 -5.75 -2.27 14.47
CA GLN A 147 -5.40 -2.36 13.05
C GLN A 147 -4.81 -1.04 12.54
N TYR A 148 -3.79 -1.16 11.70
CA TYR A 148 -3.23 -0.05 10.94
C TYR A 148 -3.04 -0.46 9.49
N PHE A 149 -3.50 0.36 8.56
CA PHE A 149 -3.59 0.02 7.15
C PHE A 149 -2.42 0.61 6.37
N ILE A 150 -1.81 -0.17 5.48
CA ILE A 150 -0.78 0.29 4.57
C ILE A 150 -1.21 -0.06 3.15
N LEU A 151 -1.31 0.96 2.30
CA LEU A 151 -1.57 0.80 0.88
C LEU A 151 -0.28 1.00 0.08
N LEU A 152 0.23 -0.06 -0.54
CA LEU A 152 1.32 -0.01 -1.50
C LEU A 152 0.78 0.16 -2.91
N ILE A 153 1.09 1.26 -3.57
CA ILE A 153 0.73 1.55 -4.96
C ILE A 153 1.99 1.39 -5.84
N LEU A 154 1.92 0.51 -6.83
CA LEU A 154 2.93 0.40 -7.89
C LEU A 154 2.39 1.08 -9.15
N THR A 155 3.09 2.08 -9.68
CA THR A 155 2.65 2.84 -10.87
C THR A 155 3.83 3.32 -11.72
N ASP A 156 3.60 3.55 -13.01
CA ASP A 156 4.63 4.00 -13.94
C ASP A 156 4.75 5.52 -14.09
N GLY A 157 3.94 6.32 -13.37
CA GLY A 157 4.38 7.67 -12.96
C GLY A 157 3.50 8.86 -13.28
N VAL A 158 2.36 8.73 -13.95
CA VAL A 158 1.52 9.91 -14.28
C VAL A 158 0.14 9.74 -13.69
N ILE A 159 -0.18 10.50 -12.64
CA ILE A 159 -1.52 10.50 -12.02
C ILE A 159 -2.41 11.49 -12.77
N THR A 160 -3.57 11.03 -13.23
CA THR A 160 -4.50 11.90 -13.99
C THR A 160 -5.50 12.61 -13.08
N ASP A 161 -5.90 11.98 -11.97
CA ASP A 161 -6.88 12.49 -11.01
C ASP A 161 -6.25 13.20 -9.81
N MET A 162 -5.23 14.04 -10.05
CA MET A 162 -4.43 14.65 -8.98
C MET A 162 -5.26 15.46 -7.97
N ALA A 163 -6.34 16.12 -8.42
CA ALA A 163 -7.24 16.86 -7.52
C ALA A 163 -7.98 15.94 -6.55
N ASP A 164 -8.56 14.85 -7.07
CA ASP A 164 -9.30 13.85 -6.29
C ASP A 164 -8.35 13.04 -5.40
N THR A 165 -7.15 12.73 -5.90
CA THR A 165 -6.09 12.06 -5.14
C THR A 165 -5.68 12.90 -3.93
N ARG A 166 -5.48 14.21 -4.10
CA ARG A 166 -5.18 15.12 -2.98
C ARG A 166 -6.32 15.18 -1.96
N GLU A 167 -7.58 15.19 -2.41
CA GLU A 167 -8.73 15.15 -1.50
C GLU A 167 -8.79 13.82 -0.73
N ALA A 168 -8.54 12.69 -1.41
CA ALA A 168 -8.48 11.38 -0.79
C ALA A 168 -7.36 11.25 0.26
N ILE A 169 -6.16 11.78 -0.03
CA ILE A 169 -5.02 11.78 0.91
C ILE A 169 -5.32 12.66 2.14
N VAL A 170 -5.87 13.87 1.93
CA VAL A 170 -6.27 14.74 3.05
C VAL A 170 -7.30 14.04 3.95
N HIS A 171 -8.29 13.37 3.35
CA HIS A 171 -9.24 12.58 4.12
C HIS A 171 -8.55 11.43 4.88
N ALA A 172 -7.75 10.61 4.20
CA ALA A 172 -7.04 9.47 4.76
C ALA A 172 -6.05 9.85 5.88
N SER A 173 -5.54 11.10 5.89
CA SER A 173 -4.64 11.59 6.94
C SER A 173 -5.27 11.57 8.35
N HIS A 174 -6.61 11.51 8.44
CA HIS A 174 -7.35 11.43 9.70
C HIS A 174 -7.52 10.01 10.24
N LEU A 175 -7.19 8.99 9.44
CA LEU A 175 -7.48 7.56 9.65
C LEU A 175 -6.20 6.78 10.00
N PRO A 176 -6.26 5.54 10.54
CA PRO A 176 -5.08 4.71 10.82
C PRO A 176 -4.50 4.10 9.53
N MET A 177 -3.99 4.95 8.62
CA MET A 177 -3.55 4.53 7.29
C MET A 177 -2.25 5.23 6.85
N SER A 178 -1.39 4.51 6.13
CA SER A 178 -0.26 5.05 5.35
C SER A 178 -0.36 4.62 3.89
N ILE A 179 0.23 5.40 3.00
CA ILE A 179 0.27 5.17 1.55
C ILE A 179 1.74 5.16 1.14
N ILE A 180 2.14 4.12 0.42
CA ILE A 180 3.48 4.03 -0.16
C ILE A 180 3.31 3.94 -1.67
N ILE A 181 3.98 4.82 -2.41
CA ILE A 181 3.96 4.84 -3.86
C ILE A 181 5.35 4.43 -4.36
N VAL A 182 5.43 3.34 -5.11
CA VAL A 182 6.67 2.93 -5.78
C VAL A 182 6.55 3.20 -7.27
N GLY A 183 7.36 4.15 -7.75
CA GLY A 183 7.41 4.52 -9.16
C GLY A 183 8.29 3.57 -9.96
N VAL A 184 7.70 2.80 -10.88
CA VAL A 184 8.43 1.91 -11.80
C VAL A 184 8.67 2.57 -13.16
N GLY A 185 9.69 2.10 -13.88
CA GLY A 185 10.03 2.67 -15.19
C GLY A 185 10.73 4.03 -15.10
N ASN A 186 10.63 4.78 -16.20
CA ASN A 186 11.46 5.97 -16.46
C ASN A 186 10.64 7.26 -16.70
N ALA A 187 9.35 7.29 -16.36
CA ALA A 187 8.52 8.49 -16.52
C ALA A 187 8.98 9.68 -15.65
N ASP A 188 8.30 10.81 -15.80
CA ASP A 188 8.43 11.92 -14.86
C ASP A 188 7.62 11.60 -13.59
N PHE A 189 8.24 11.71 -12.42
CA PHE A 189 7.61 11.43 -11.13
C PHE A 189 7.34 12.70 -10.31
N THR A 190 7.35 13.87 -10.94
CA THR A 190 7.09 15.16 -10.29
C THR A 190 5.78 15.14 -9.48
N ASP A 191 4.70 14.55 -10.02
CA ASP A 191 3.42 14.46 -9.31
C ASP A 191 3.54 13.65 -8.01
N MET A 192 4.27 12.54 -8.02
CA MET A 192 4.47 11.70 -6.84
C MET A 192 5.33 12.40 -5.79
N GLN A 193 6.35 13.17 -6.21
CA GLN A 193 7.15 13.99 -5.30
C GLN A 193 6.31 15.07 -4.61
N ILE A 194 5.31 15.63 -5.31
CA ILE A 194 4.36 16.57 -4.71
C ILE A 194 3.51 15.87 -3.64
N LEU A 195 3.15 14.59 -3.84
CA LEU A 195 2.33 13.84 -2.87
C LEU A 195 3.09 13.43 -1.61
N ASP A 196 4.40 13.21 -1.70
CA ASP A 196 5.31 12.76 -0.63
C ASP A 196 5.41 13.74 0.55
N GLY A 197 4.98 15.00 0.41
CA GLY A 197 4.90 15.96 1.53
C GLY A 197 6.24 16.52 2.04
N ASP A 198 7.38 15.94 1.67
CA ASP A 198 8.74 16.34 2.07
C ASP A 198 9.07 17.82 1.73
N ASP A 199 8.62 18.29 0.57
CA ASP A 199 8.85 19.67 0.09
C ASP A 199 7.76 20.66 0.53
N GLY A 200 6.80 20.22 1.35
CA GLY A 200 5.77 21.08 1.94
C GLY A 200 4.44 20.38 2.22
N ILE A 201 3.61 21.05 3.02
CA ILE A 201 2.32 20.49 3.45
C ILE A 201 1.37 20.31 2.25
N LEU A 202 1.06 19.07 1.92
CA LEU A 202 0.05 18.72 0.93
C LEU A 202 -1.31 19.29 1.34
N ARG A 203 -2.04 19.85 0.38
CA ARG A 203 -3.37 20.45 0.58
C ARG A 203 -4.39 19.86 -0.37
N SER A 204 -5.66 19.84 -0.01
CA SER A 204 -6.75 19.55 -0.94
C SER A 204 -6.92 20.71 -1.95
N PRO A 205 -7.68 20.53 -3.04
CA PRO A 205 -8.05 21.64 -3.93
C PRO A 205 -8.77 22.79 -3.22
N LYS A 206 -9.42 22.53 -2.07
CA LYS A 206 -10.10 23.51 -1.22
C LYS A 206 -9.13 24.25 -0.27
N GLY A 207 -7.85 23.87 -0.25
CA GLY A 207 -6.81 24.49 0.57
C GLY A 207 -6.62 23.86 1.96
N GLU A 208 -7.38 22.81 2.28
CA GLU A 208 -7.28 22.11 3.56
C GLU A 208 -5.97 21.29 3.61
N PRO A 209 -5.12 21.46 4.63
CA PRO A 209 -3.89 20.69 4.75
C PRO A 209 -4.17 19.25 5.19
N VAL A 210 -3.24 18.33 4.86
CA VAL A 210 -3.16 17.04 5.54
C VAL A 210 -2.96 17.24 7.04
N LEU A 211 -3.58 16.39 7.87
CA LEU A 211 -3.45 16.45 9.32
C LEU A 211 -2.06 15.98 9.80
N ARG A 212 -1.50 15.01 9.06
CA ARG A 212 -0.20 14.39 9.27
C ARG A 212 0.30 13.90 7.92
N ASP A 213 1.60 13.70 7.83
CA ASP A 213 2.18 13.05 6.67
C ASP A 213 1.85 11.55 6.67
N ILE A 214 1.48 11.03 5.49
CA ILE A 214 1.05 9.64 5.31
C ILE A 214 1.55 9.02 4.01
N VAL A 215 2.21 9.79 3.14
CA VAL A 215 2.61 9.33 1.81
C VAL A 215 4.11 9.19 1.80
N GLN A 216 4.61 8.04 1.36
CA GLN A 216 6.02 7.87 1.02
C GLN A 216 6.14 7.55 -0.47
N PHE A 217 6.93 8.31 -1.22
CA PHE A 217 7.28 8.02 -2.59
C PHE A 217 8.70 7.45 -2.74
N VAL A 218 8.81 6.33 -3.45
CA VAL A 218 10.11 5.69 -3.75
C VAL A 218 10.23 5.36 -5.24
N PRO A 219 11.10 6.03 -6.00
CA PRO A 219 11.35 5.68 -7.39
C PRO A 219 12.21 4.41 -7.48
N PHE A 220 11.63 3.31 -7.98
CA PHE A 220 12.29 2.00 -8.11
C PHE A 220 13.60 2.08 -8.91
N ARG A 221 13.69 3.02 -9.86
CA ARG A 221 14.89 3.22 -10.69
C ARG A 221 16.17 3.46 -9.87
N ASN A 222 16.06 4.01 -8.66
CA ASN A 222 17.19 4.24 -7.76
C ASN A 222 17.75 2.95 -7.15
N PHE A 223 17.03 1.83 -7.29
CA PHE A 223 17.33 0.55 -6.64
C PHE A 223 17.57 -0.60 -7.64
N LYS A 224 17.65 -0.34 -8.95
CA LYS A 224 17.84 -1.39 -9.98
C LYS A 224 19.05 -2.30 -9.75
N HIS A 225 20.09 -1.77 -9.09
CA HIS A 225 21.32 -2.49 -8.75
C HIS A 225 21.52 -2.66 -7.23
N ALA A 226 20.53 -2.27 -6.44
CA ALA A 226 20.57 -2.41 -4.99
C ALA A 226 20.01 -3.77 -4.55
N SER A 227 20.26 -4.15 -3.30
CA SER A 227 19.63 -5.33 -2.73
C SER A 227 18.13 -5.09 -2.52
N PRO A 228 17.28 -6.13 -2.55
CA PRO A 228 15.86 -6.01 -2.19
C PRO A 228 15.64 -5.35 -0.82
N ALA A 229 16.52 -5.67 0.15
CA ALA A 229 16.50 -5.06 1.47
C ALA A 229 16.72 -3.53 1.46
N ALA A 230 17.50 -3.00 0.51
CA ALA A 230 17.71 -1.55 0.40
C ALA A 230 16.43 -0.83 -0.08
N LEU A 231 15.73 -1.41 -1.05
CA LEU A 231 14.44 -0.89 -1.52
C LEU A 231 13.41 -0.92 -0.38
N ALA A 232 13.25 -2.06 0.27
CA ALA A 232 12.28 -2.23 1.34
C ALA A 232 12.57 -1.30 2.53
N LYS A 233 13.85 -1.10 2.88
CA LYS A 233 14.25 -0.12 3.90
C LYS A 233 13.80 1.29 3.55
N SER A 234 13.92 1.69 2.28
CA SER A 234 13.48 3.02 1.82
C SER A 234 11.95 3.14 1.83
N VAL A 235 11.25 2.08 1.40
CA VAL A 235 9.78 2.00 1.34
C VAL A 235 9.15 2.05 2.73
N LEU A 236 9.78 1.43 3.73
CA LEU A 236 9.26 1.33 5.08
C LEU A 236 9.90 2.34 6.06
N ALA A 237 10.64 3.33 5.55
CA ALA A 237 11.40 4.25 6.38
C ALA A 237 10.51 5.08 7.31
N GLU A 238 9.37 5.57 6.79
CA GLU A 238 8.48 6.50 7.49
C GLU A 238 7.29 5.84 8.18
N VAL A 239 6.91 4.64 7.76
CA VAL A 239 5.76 3.91 8.31
C VAL A 239 5.80 3.83 9.85
N PRO A 240 6.93 3.48 10.50
CA PRO A 240 6.98 3.42 11.97
C PRO A 240 6.62 4.74 12.65
N SER A 241 7.10 5.88 12.12
CA SER A 241 6.75 7.21 12.64
C SER A 241 5.29 7.55 12.36
N GLN A 242 4.79 7.28 11.15
CA GLN A 242 3.41 7.56 10.76
C GLN A 242 2.38 6.81 11.63
N VAL A 243 2.69 5.58 12.04
CA VAL A 243 1.88 4.79 12.99
C VAL A 243 1.86 5.44 14.38
N VAL A 244 3.03 5.78 14.89
CA VAL A 244 3.21 6.37 16.22
C VAL A 244 2.52 7.74 16.29
N ASP A 245 2.67 8.57 15.26
CA ASP A 245 2.09 9.91 15.18
C ASP A 245 0.56 9.84 15.17
N TYR A 246 -0.02 8.91 14.40
CA TYR A 246 -1.46 8.69 14.39
C TYR A 246 -2.00 8.36 15.79
N TYR A 247 -1.53 7.27 16.40
CA TYR A 247 -2.09 6.83 17.68
C TYR A 247 -1.80 7.82 18.82
N ASN A 248 -0.63 8.45 18.84
CA ASN A 248 -0.32 9.50 19.82
C ASN A 248 -1.24 10.71 19.69
N SER A 249 -1.50 11.18 18.46
CA SER A 249 -2.40 12.31 18.22
C SER A 249 -3.85 12.03 18.65
N LYS A 250 -4.27 10.77 18.61
CA LYS A 250 -5.58 10.30 19.10
C LYS A 250 -5.59 9.95 20.59
N GLY A 251 -4.43 10.00 21.26
CA GLY A 251 -4.28 9.60 22.67
C GLY A 251 -4.45 8.09 22.91
N ILE A 252 -4.35 7.27 21.86
CA ILE A 252 -4.49 5.81 21.90
C ILE A 252 -3.13 5.21 22.25
N LYS A 253 -3.10 4.39 23.30
CA LYS A 253 -1.90 3.72 23.78
C LYS A 253 -1.85 2.29 23.26
N PRO A 254 -0.64 1.73 23.04
CA PRO A 254 -0.50 0.30 22.80
C PRO A 254 -1.07 -0.48 23.98
N LYS A 255 -1.70 -1.62 23.70
CA LYS A 255 -2.12 -2.52 24.78
C LYS A 255 -0.87 -3.06 25.47
N VAL A 256 -0.96 -3.27 26.78
CA VAL A 256 0.10 -3.98 27.50
C VAL A 256 0.09 -5.41 26.98
N PRO A 257 1.24 -5.99 26.59
CA PRO A 257 1.29 -7.41 26.28
C PRO A 257 0.71 -8.16 27.47
N THR A 258 -0.45 -8.81 27.30
CA THR A 258 -0.95 -9.71 28.33
C THR A 258 0.16 -10.71 28.61
N GLU A 259 0.59 -10.81 29.87
CA GLU A 259 1.51 -11.86 30.32
C GLU A 259 1.03 -13.15 29.65
N PHE A 260 1.90 -13.75 28.81
CA PHE A 260 1.63 -15.00 28.12
C PHE A 260 0.84 -15.90 29.06
N GLU A 261 -0.42 -16.21 28.73
CA GLU A 261 -1.15 -17.25 29.46
C GLU A 261 -0.33 -18.52 29.29
N ALA A 262 0.48 -18.82 30.32
CA ALA A 262 1.23 -20.06 30.38
C ALA A 262 0.23 -21.19 30.20
N PRO A 263 0.56 -22.24 29.42
CA PRO A 263 -0.34 -23.36 29.25
C PRO A 263 -0.76 -23.83 30.64
N ARG A 264 -2.06 -23.81 30.93
CA ARG A 264 -2.60 -24.32 32.19
C ARG A 264 -2.01 -25.71 32.37
N THR A 265 -1.13 -25.85 33.35
CA THR A 265 -0.61 -27.14 33.79
C THR A 265 -1.82 -28.02 34.05
N LEU A 266 -1.98 -29.07 33.26
CA LEU A 266 -2.91 -30.16 33.54
C LEU A 266 -2.53 -30.70 34.92
N GLY A 267 -3.30 -30.29 35.93
CA GLY A 267 -3.19 -30.78 37.29
C GLY A 267 -3.68 -32.22 37.35
N HIS A 268 -2.79 -33.07 37.85
CA HIS A 268 -2.95 -34.40 38.47
C HIS A 268 -4.29 -35.13 38.38
#